data_AF-A0A094JYM3-F1
#
_entry.id   AF-A0A094JYM3-F1
#
_cell.length_a   1.000
_cell.length_b   1.000
_cell.length_c   1.000
_cell.angle_alpha   90.00
_cell.angle_beta   90.00
_cell.angle_gamma   90.00
#
_symmetry.space_group_name_H-M   'P 1'
#
loop_
_entity.id
_entity.type
_entity.pdbx_description
1 polymer ?
#
loop_
_entity_poly.entity_id
_entity_poly.type
_entity_poly.pdbx_seq_one_letter_code
_entity_poly.pdbx_strand_id
1 'polypeptide(L)'
;MVGDGKSGALFWPAFDKSLFNGKGDRVTQANWKKTDSHPALDVLIFEGWCIGFQPLGHTKVKNIWGDAQGTDKKLASTRLQDVLLLDDELKNYCDSFMSSSMVDFIVHLDVQSLETIYMWREEQEQKLRQRTDGLGMTELEVRKFVDGYMPAYEMYLDGLRQGFFSKDVKLDNRLYLKLDSRRLVTNSGIE
;
A
#
# COMPACT_ATOMS: atom_id res chain seq x y z
N MET A 1 -26.37 32.63 -1.51
CA MET A 1 -27.58 31.88 -1.90
C MET A 1 -27.34 30.44 -1.51
N VAL A 2 -27.98 30.00 -0.43
CA VAL A 2 -27.88 28.64 0.12
C VAL A 2 -28.44 27.69 -0.95
N GLY A 3 -27.59 26.83 -1.52
CA GLY A 3 -27.99 25.86 -2.53
C GLY A 3 -28.68 24.68 -1.89
N ASP A 4 -29.90 24.39 -2.35
CA ASP A 4 -30.76 23.28 -1.95
C ASP A 4 -30.00 21.96 -1.78
N GLY A 5 -30.23 21.30 -0.63
CA GLY A 5 -29.77 19.96 -0.28
C GLY A 5 -30.29 18.87 -1.21
N LYS A 6 -29.83 18.85 -2.46
CA LYS A 6 -29.96 17.67 -3.32
C LYS A 6 -29.01 16.60 -2.81
N SER A 7 -29.57 15.60 -2.15
CA SER A 7 -28.88 14.34 -1.83
C SER A 7 -28.31 13.76 -3.12
N GLY A 8 -26.99 13.82 -3.27
CA GLY A 8 -26.23 13.14 -4.31
C GLY A 8 -25.89 11.72 -3.85
N ALA A 9 -25.43 10.89 -4.79
CA ALA A 9 -24.99 9.54 -4.51
C ALA A 9 -23.48 9.43 -4.75
N LEU A 10 -22.75 8.94 -3.75
CA LEU A 10 -21.36 8.51 -3.92
C LEU A 10 -21.37 7.04 -4.31
N PHE A 11 -20.56 6.67 -5.31
CA PHE A 11 -20.40 5.30 -5.76
C PHE A 11 -18.96 4.86 -5.58
N TRP A 12 -18.78 3.73 -4.89
CA TRP A 12 -17.47 3.20 -4.58
C TRP A 12 -17.15 2.03 -5.52
N PRO A 13 -16.10 2.13 -6.34
CA PRO A 13 -15.68 1.02 -7.17
C PRO A 13 -15.28 -0.17 -6.29
N ALA A 14 -15.51 -1.36 -6.80
CA ALA A 14 -15.10 -2.60 -6.17
C ALA A 14 -14.28 -3.44 -7.16
N PHE A 15 -13.35 -4.23 -6.63
CA PHE A 15 -12.53 -5.15 -7.40
C PHE A 15 -12.71 -6.56 -6.83
N ASP A 16 -13.14 -7.49 -7.68
CA ASP A 16 -13.29 -8.90 -7.30
C ASP A 16 -12.05 -9.68 -7.75
N LYS A 17 -11.25 -10.09 -6.77
CA LYS A 17 -10.00 -10.83 -7.01
C LYS A 17 -10.22 -12.25 -7.53
N SER A 18 -11.43 -12.82 -7.38
CA SER A 18 -11.71 -14.21 -7.77
C SER A 18 -11.96 -14.39 -9.27
N LEU A 19 -12.32 -13.32 -9.98
CA LEU A 19 -12.62 -13.36 -11.40
C LEU A 19 -11.38 -13.73 -12.23
N PHE A 20 -11.61 -14.29 -13.42
CA PHE A 20 -10.57 -14.64 -14.40
C PHE A 20 -9.43 -15.51 -13.83
N ASN A 21 -9.78 -16.57 -13.09
CA ASN A 21 -8.85 -17.48 -12.42
C ASN A 21 -7.86 -16.75 -11.50
N GLY A 22 -8.38 -15.84 -10.66
CA GLY A 22 -7.56 -15.14 -9.65
C GLY A 22 -6.80 -13.92 -10.16
N LYS A 23 -6.91 -13.57 -11.46
CA LYS A 23 -6.37 -12.32 -11.99
C LYS A 23 -7.18 -11.10 -11.55
N GLY A 24 -8.45 -11.33 -11.23
CA GLY A 24 -9.40 -10.34 -10.78
C GLY A 24 -9.86 -9.38 -11.88
N ASP A 25 -10.97 -8.68 -11.60
CA ASP A 25 -11.46 -7.59 -12.44
C ASP A 25 -12.34 -6.64 -11.64
N ARG A 26 -12.60 -5.47 -12.22
CA ARG A 26 -13.49 -4.48 -11.65
C ARG A 26 -14.93 -4.99 -11.66
N VAL A 27 -15.61 -4.85 -10.53
CA VAL A 27 -17.04 -5.07 -10.42
C VAL A 27 -17.76 -4.05 -11.31
N THR A 28 -18.80 -4.49 -12.03
CA THR A 28 -19.58 -3.60 -12.91
C THR A 28 -20.19 -2.44 -12.11
N GLN A 29 -20.26 -1.25 -12.72
CA GLN A 29 -20.73 -0.03 -12.05
C GLN A 29 -22.14 -0.16 -11.46
N ALA A 30 -23.00 -0.98 -12.06
CA ALA A 30 -24.33 -1.29 -11.55
C ALA A 30 -24.32 -1.93 -10.15
N ASN A 31 -23.22 -2.57 -9.78
CA ASN A 31 -23.03 -3.26 -8.50
C ASN A 31 -22.09 -2.50 -7.55
N TRP A 32 -21.72 -1.26 -7.87
CA TRP A 32 -20.92 -0.44 -6.96
C TRP A 32 -21.72 -0.08 -5.72
N LYS A 33 -21.06 -0.08 -4.57
CA LYS A 33 -21.69 0.35 -3.32
C LYS A 33 -22.08 1.81 -3.45
N LYS A 34 -23.35 2.10 -3.19
CA LYS A 34 -23.89 3.46 -3.15
C LYS A 34 -23.96 3.94 -1.70
N THR A 35 -23.48 5.15 -1.45
CA THR A 35 -23.63 5.85 -0.17
C THR A 35 -24.28 7.20 -0.44
N ASP A 36 -25.17 7.64 0.45
CA ASP A 36 -25.74 8.99 0.36
C ASP A 36 -24.65 10.04 0.61
N SER A 37 -24.65 11.10 -0.19
CA SER A 37 -23.71 12.22 -0.01
C SER A 37 -24.15 13.19 1.09
N HIS A 38 -25.24 12.88 1.81
CA HIS A 38 -25.76 13.69 2.89
C HIS A 38 -26.15 12.81 4.11
N PRO A 39 -25.75 13.17 5.35
CA PRO A 39 -24.83 14.28 5.68
C PRO A 39 -23.45 14.11 5.02
N ALA A 40 -22.67 15.19 4.98
CA ALA A 40 -21.33 15.13 4.41
C ALA A 40 -20.48 14.08 5.15
N LEU A 41 -19.55 13.45 4.42
CA LEU A 41 -18.64 12.48 5.03
C LEU A 41 -17.67 13.19 5.97
N ASP A 42 -17.71 12.85 7.25
CA ASP A 42 -16.79 13.42 8.24
C ASP A 42 -15.37 12.84 8.14
N VAL A 43 -15.26 11.54 7.85
CA VAL A 43 -13.98 10.82 7.78
C VAL A 43 -13.98 9.86 6.59
N LEU A 44 -12.99 10.01 5.71
CA LEU A 44 -12.68 9.05 4.65
C LEU A 44 -11.42 8.26 5.05
N ILE A 45 -11.57 6.95 5.23
CA ILE A 45 -10.41 6.06 5.38
C ILE A 45 -9.97 5.62 4.00
N PHE A 46 -8.76 6.02 3.62
CA PHE A 46 -8.09 5.55 2.42
C PHE A 46 -6.90 4.69 2.81
N GLU A 47 -6.90 3.42 2.40
CA GLU A 47 -5.92 2.43 2.82
C GLU A 47 -5.27 1.73 1.62
N GLY A 48 -4.03 1.31 1.81
CA GLY A 48 -3.25 0.63 0.79
C GLY A 48 -1.82 0.38 1.26
N TRP A 49 -1.22 -0.72 0.80
CA TRP A 49 0.09 -1.19 1.26
C TRP A 49 1.27 -0.27 0.91
N CYS A 50 1.10 0.58 -0.12
CA CYS A 50 2.10 1.54 -0.59
C CYS A 50 1.73 3.00 -0.31
N ILE A 51 0.65 3.26 0.45
CA ILE A 51 0.29 4.64 0.81
C ILE A 51 1.43 5.26 1.61
N GLY A 52 1.83 6.45 1.18
CA GLY A 52 2.93 7.19 1.79
C GLY A 52 4.31 6.94 1.17
N PHE A 53 4.48 5.96 0.29
CA PHE A 53 5.70 5.84 -0.50
C PHE A 53 5.85 7.06 -1.42
N GLN A 54 7.09 7.51 -1.63
CA GLN A 54 7.41 8.71 -2.42
C GLN A 54 8.42 8.36 -3.52
N PRO A 55 8.25 8.92 -4.74
CA PRO A 55 9.20 8.70 -5.83
C PRO A 55 10.57 9.28 -5.46
N LEU A 56 11.63 8.59 -5.87
CA LEU A 56 13.01 8.95 -5.53
C LEU A 56 13.73 9.67 -6.67
N GLY A 57 13.23 9.53 -7.91
CA GLY A 57 13.88 9.99 -9.11
C GLY A 57 14.95 9.02 -9.60
N HIS A 58 15.10 8.96 -10.92
CA HIS A 58 15.91 7.92 -11.59
C HIS A 58 17.35 7.83 -11.11
N THR A 59 18.01 8.95 -10.76
CA THR A 59 19.39 8.93 -10.25
C THR A 59 19.49 8.15 -8.95
N LYS A 60 18.60 8.42 -7.99
CA LYS A 60 18.62 7.74 -6.69
C LYS A 60 18.17 6.28 -6.82
N VAL A 61 17.18 6.00 -7.67
CA VAL A 61 16.75 4.63 -8.00
C VAL A 61 17.90 3.80 -8.56
N LYS A 62 18.65 4.33 -9.54
CA LYS A 62 19.81 3.63 -10.13
C LYS A 62 20.88 3.31 -9.09
N ASN A 63 21.15 4.24 -8.17
CA ASN A 63 22.13 4.03 -7.11
C ASN A 63 21.69 2.91 -6.16
N ILE A 64 20.46 2.98 -5.63
CA ILE A 64 19.94 1.96 -4.70
C ILE A 64 19.87 0.58 -5.38
N TRP A 65 19.45 0.54 -6.65
CA TRP A 65 19.42 -0.71 -7.43
C TRP A 65 20.83 -1.27 -7.66
N GLY A 66 21.81 -0.41 -7.93
CA GLY A 66 23.23 -0.77 -8.06
C GLY A 66 23.81 -1.33 -6.77
N ASP A 67 23.53 -0.67 -5.64
CA ASP A 67 23.97 -1.09 -4.30
C ASP A 67 23.34 -2.42 -3.86
N ALA A 68 22.17 -2.78 -4.40
CA ALA A 68 21.54 -4.06 -4.15
C ALA A 68 22.17 -5.22 -4.95
N GLN A 69 22.94 -4.95 -6.01
CA GLN A 69 23.51 -6.01 -6.83
C GLN A 69 24.46 -6.91 -6.01
N GLY A 70 24.30 -8.22 -6.17
CA GLY A 70 25.08 -9.22 -5.42
C GLY A 70 24.56 -9.50 -3.99
N THR A 71 23.46 -8.88 -3.58
CA THR A 71 22.76 -9.20 -2.33
C THR A 71 21.60 -10.19 -2.57
N ASP A 72 20.95 -10.64 -1.49
CA ASP A 72 19.76 -11.49 -1.51
C ASP A 72 18.44 -10.70 -1.64
N LYS A 73 18.53 -9.37 -1.72
CA LYS A 73 17.38 -8.47 -1.90
C LYS A 73 16.63 -8.73 -3.20
N LYS A 74 15.30 -8.55 -3.20
CA LYS A 74 14.48 -8.77 -4.39
C LYS A 74 14.67 -7.68 -5.44
N LEU A 75 15.06 -6.49 -5.02
CA LEU A 75 15.50 -5.41 -5.90
C LEU A 75 16.68 -5.85 -6.77
N ALA A 76 17.61 -6.66 -6.25
CA ALA A 76 18.76 -7.16 -7.00
C ALA A 76 18.34 -8.05 -8.18
N SER A 77 17.28 -8.84 -8.00
CA SER A 77 16.70 -9.71 -9.04
C SER A 77 15.70 -9.02 -9.96
N THR A 78 15.39 -7.75 -9.72
CA THR A 78 14.44 -6.98 -10.53
C THR A 78 15.19 -6.22 -11.62
N ARG A 79 14.67 -6.21 -12.86
CA ARG A 79 15.34 -5.49 -13.96
C ARG A 79 15.28 -3.98 -13.69
N LEU A 80 16.39 -3.26 -13.89
CA LEU A 80 16.45 -1.82 -13.67
C LEU A 80 15.31 -1.05 -14.38
N GLN A 81 14.95 -1.45 -15.61
CA GLN A 81 13.85 -0.82 -16.35
C GLN A 81 12.48 -0.94 -15.64
N ASP A 82 12.22 -2.05 -14.94
CA ASP A 82 10.97 -2.26 -14.21
C ASP A 82 10.96 -1.41 -12.93
N VAL A 83 12.12 -1.24 -12.31
CA VAL A 83 12.30 -0.39 -11.13
C VAL A 83 12.12 1.09 -11.48
N LEU A 84 12.66 1.53 -12.62
CA LEU A 84 12.46 2.89 -13.12
C LEU A 84 10.99 3.15 -13.46
N LEU A 85 10.34 2.19 -14.12
CA LEU A 85 8.90 2.27 -14.39
C LEU A 85 8.09 2.36 -13.09
N LEU A 86 8.43 1.57 -12.07
CA LEU A 86 7.78 1.64 -10.77
C LEU A 86 7.90 3.03 -10.13
N ASP A 87 9.07 3.68 -10.21
CA ASP A 87 9.28 5.03 -9.69
C ASP A 87 8.46 6.08 -10.45
N ASP A 88 8.37 5.97 -11.78
CA ASP A 88 7.57 6.85 -12.62
C ASP A 88 6.06 6.69 -12.35
N GLU A 89 5.58 5.46 -12.19
CA GLU A 89 4.17 5.21 -11.85
C GLU A 89 3.84 5.62 -10.41
N LEU A 90 4.77 5.45 -9.47
CA LEU A 90 4.60 5.99 -8.12
C LEU A 90 4.52 7.51 -8.14
N LYS A 91 5.31 8.18 -8.98
CA LYS A 91 5.20 9.62 -9.18
C LYS A 91 3.81 10.01 -9.70
N ASN A 92 3.31 9.34 -10.74
CA ASN A 92 1.97 9.59 -11.29
C ASN A 92 0.88 9.38 -10.23
N TYR A 93 1.00 8.31 -9.43
CA TYR A 93 0.08 8.00 -8.35
C TYR A 93 0.08 9.09 -7.26
N CYS A 94 1.26 9.56 -6.84
CA CYS A 94 1.38 10.65 -5.87
C CYS A 94 0.79 11.95 -6.40
N ASP A 95 1.10 12.33 -7.64
CA ASP A 95 0.60 13.56 -8.27
C ASP A 95 -0.93 13.56 -8.40
N SER A 96 -1.54 12.37 -8.53
CA SER A 96 -2.99 12.22 -8.74
C SER A 96 -3.81 12.07 -7.45
N PHE A 97 -3.29 11.33 -6.45
CA PHE A 97 -4.10 10.86 -5.32
C PHE A 97 -3.45 11.03 -3.94
N MET A 98 -2.14 11.27 -3.87
CA MET A 98 -1.41 11.36 -2.59
C MET A 98 -0.60 12.64 -2.45
N SER A 99 -1.05 13.74 -3.05
CA SER A 99 -0.44 15.02 -2.71
C SER A 99 -0.68 15.30 -1.22
N SER A 100 0.29 15.96 -0.57
CA SER A 100 0.19 16.27 0.86
C SER A 100 -0.98 17.18 1.23
N SER A 101 -1.66 17.77 0.23
CA SER A 101 -2.89 18.56 0.42
C SER A 101 -4.17 17.72 0.39
N MET A 102 -4.10 16.45 -0.02
CA MET A 102 -5.25 15.53 -0.09
C MET A 102 -5.33 14.57 1.10
N VAL A 103 -4.26 14.48 1.90
CA VAL A 103 -4.18 13.58 3.05
C VAL A 103 -3.99 14.43 4.30
N ASP A 104 -4.95 14.40 5.22
CA ASP A 104 -4.89 15.18 6.46
C ASP A 104 -4.09 14.48 7.56
N PHE A 105 -4.14 13.14 7.57
CA PHE A 105 -3.52 12.30 8.61
C PHE A 105 -3.12 10.94 8.03
N ILE A 106 -2.01 10.37 8.48
CA ILE A 106 -1.57 9.02 8.07
C ILE A 106 -1.39 8.10 9.27
N VAL A 107 -1.92 6.88 9.18
CA VAL A 107 -1.64 5.79 10.13
C VAL A 107 -0.71 4.79 9.44
N HIS A 108 0.53 4.71 9.91
CA HIS A 108 1.55 3.82 9.35
C HIS A 108 1.76 2.59 10.24
N LEU A 109 1.39 1.42 9.73
CA LEU A 109 1.69 0.12 10.36
C LEU A 109 3.04 -0.39 9.84
N ASP A 110 4.10 -0.23 10.63
CA ASP A 110 5.46 -0.62 10.27
C ASP A 110 5.82 -2.00 10.86
N VAL A 111 6.72 -2.71 10.17
CA VAL A 111 7.27 -3.99 10.61
C VAL A 111 8.76 -3.85 10.91
N GLN A 112 9.24 -4.60 11.91
CA GLN A 112 10.67 -4.61 12.23
C GLN A 112 11.52 -5.26 11.12
N SER A 113 10.99 -6.29 10.46
CA SER A 113 11.67 -7.04 9.40
C SER A 113 10.70 -7.34 8.27
N LEU A 114 11.16 -7.20 7.02
CA LEU A 114 10.38 -7.53 5.83
C LEU A 114 10.03 -9.03 5.74
N GLU A 115 10.80 -9.92 6.39
CA GLU A 115 10.44 -11.36 6.45
C GLU A 115 9.07 -11.57 7.11
N THR A 116 8.67 -10.66 8.02
CA THR A 116 7.36 -10.68 8.66
C THR A 116 6.21 -10.60 7.64
N ILE A 117 6.42 -9.91 6.51
CA ILE A 117 5.42 -9.80 5.45
C ILE A 117 5.19 -11.16 4.78
N TYR A 118 6.26 -11.93 4.54
CA TYR A 118 6.15 -13.30 4.03
C TYR A 118 5.41 -14.19 5.02
N MET A 119 5.78 -14.14 6.30
CA MET A 119 5.11 -14.90 7.36
C MET A 119 3.61 -14.58 7.42
N TRP A 120 3.25 -13.30 7.43
CA TRP A 120 1.84 -12.89 7.51
C TRP A 120 1.05 -13.28 6.27
N ARG A 121 1.65 -13.19 5.08
CA ARG A 121 0.98 -13.59 3.84
C ARG A 121 0.77 -15.10 3.80
N GLU A 122 1.73 -15.88 4.28
CA GLU A 122 1.61 -17.34 4.38
C GLU A 122 0.56 -17.75 5.41
N GLU A 123 0.54 -17.13 6.60
CA GLU A 123 -0.52 -17.37 7.59
C GLU A 123 -1.92 -17.09 7.03
N GLN A 124 -2.08 -16.04 6.23
CA GLN A 124 -3.33 -15.73 5.55
C GLN A 124 -3.71 -16.82 4.54
N GLU A 125 -2.76 -17.25 3.72
CA GLU A 125 -3.00 -18.26 2.68
C GLU A 125 -3.24 -19.65 3.28
N GLN A 126 -2.56 -20.00 4.36
CA GLN A 126 -2.79 -21.23 5.10
C GLN A 126 -4.22 -21.32 5.63
N LYS A 127 -4.73 -20.23 6.23
CA LYS A 127 -6.14 -20.15 6.68
C LYS A 127 -7.11 -20.24 5.50
N LEU A 128 -6.76 -19.68 4.34
CA LEU A 128 -7.54 -19.84 3.12
C LEU A 128 -7.59 -21.30 2.69
N ARG A 129 -6.45 -21.98 2.54
CA ARG A 129 -6.40 -23.40 2.14
C ARG A 129 -7.17 -24.30 3.11
N GLN A 130 -7.13 -24.01 4.42
CA GLN A 130 -7.89 -24.76 5.42
C GLN A 130 -9.41 -24.64 5.26
N ARG A 131 -9.93 -23.46 4.85
CA ARG A 131 -11.38 -23.24 4.70
C ARG A 131 -11.95 -23.62 3.33
N THR A 132 -11.07 -23.87 2.35
CA THR A 132 -11.44 -24.10 0.95
C THR A 132 -10.99 -25.48 0.45
N ASP A 133 -10.74 -26.42 1.34
CA ASP A 133 -10.27 -27.78 1.03
C ASP A 133 -9.02 -27.79 0.14
N GLY A 134 -8.06 -26.92 0.45
CA GLY A 134 -6.76 -26.83 -0.21
C GLY A 134 -6.67 -25.84 -1.36
N LEU A 135 -7.74 -25.13 -1.72
CA LEU A 135 -7.70 -24.10 -2.77
C LEU A 135 -6.95 -22.85 -2.28
N GLY A 136 -5.85 -22.51 -2.94
CA GLY A 136 -5.02 -21.33 -2.67
C GLY A 136 -3.61 -21.51 -3.20
N MET A 137 -2.78 -20.49 -3.07
CA MET A 137 -1.36 -20.56 -3.38
C MET A 137 -0.64 -21.51 -2.41
N THR A 138 0.30 -22.30 -2.93
CA THR A 138 1.30 -23.02 -2.14
C THR A 138 2.26 -22.04 -1.45
N GLU A 139 3.01 -22.50 -0.45
CA GLU A 139 4.01 -21.67 0.24
C GLU A 139 5.03 -21.04 -0.73
N LEU A 140 5.47 -21.81 -1.74
CA LEU A 140 6.38 -21.31 -2.77
C LEU A 140 5.73 -20.23 -3.64
N GLU A 141 4.46 -20.41 -4.02
CA GLU A 141 3.70 -19.41 -4.78
C GLU A 141 3.44 -18.15 -3.95
N VAL A 142 3.18 -18.28 -2.65
CA VAL A 142 3.10 -17.15 -1.72
C VAL A 142 4.41 -16.37 -1.71
N ARG A 143 5.55 -17.05 -1.56
CA ARG A 143 6.86 -16.36 -1.60
C ARG A 143 7.08 -15.63 -2.92
N LYS A 144 6.82 -16.28 -4.06
CA LYS A 144 6.91 -15.64 -5.38
C LYS A 144 5.95 -14.46 -5.55
N PHE A 145 4.75 -14.55 -4.98
CA PHE A 145 3.78 -13.47 -4.99
C PHE A 145 4.32 -12.27 -4.19
N VAL A 146 4.81 -12.50 -2.97
CA VAL A 146 5.36 -11.45 -2.10
C VAL A 146 6.63 -10.84 -2.69
N ASP A 147 7.48 -11.64 -3.36
CA ASP A 147 8.68 -11.18 -4.05
C ASP A 147 8.37 -10.00 -5.01
N GLY A 148 7.20 -9.99 -5.66
CA GLY A 148 6.79 -8.92 -6.56
C GLY A 148 6.56 -7.56 -5.87
N TYR A 149 6.33 -7.53 -4.56
CA TYR A 149 6.10 -6.31 -3.77
C TYR A 149 7.38 -5.80 -3.10
N MET A 150 8.34 -6.69 -2.85
CA MET A 150 9.54 -6.38 -2.08
C MET A 150 10.42 -5.28 -2.65
N PRO A 151 10.63 -5.15 -3.97
CA PRO A 151 11.40 -4.04 -4.52
C PRO A 151 10.87 -2.66 -4.08
N ALA A 152 9.55 -2.50 -3.95
CA ALA A 152 8.96 -1.26 -3.47
C ALA A 152 9.26 -1.03 -1.97
N TYR A 153 9.12 -2.05 -1.13
CA TYR A 153 9.48 -1.95 0.29
C TYR A 153 10.97 -1.62 0.47
N GLU A 154 11.84 -2.31 -0.25
CA GLU A 154 13.30 -2.14 -0.17
C GLU A 154 13.77 -0.74 -0.64
N MET A 155 13.01 -0.07 -1.52
CA MET A 155 13.32 1.28 -1.98
C MET A 155 12.67 2.40 -1.15
N TYR A 156 11.39 2.26 -0.81
CA TYR A 156 10.57 3.41 -0.40
C TYR A 156 10.20 3.41 1.09
N LEU A 157 10.26 2.26 1.77
CA LEU A 157 9.82 2.15 3.16
C LEU A 157 10.62 3.05 4.10
N ASP A 158 11.93 3.14 3.90
CA ASP A 158 12.79 3.99 4.74
C ASP A 158 12.49 5.48 4.55
N GLY A 159 12.01 5.88 3.37
CA GLY A 159 11.50 7.24 3.14
C GLY A 159 10.25 7.49 3.99
N LEU A 160 9.26 6.60 3.93
CA LEU A 160 8.03 6.71 4.74
C LEU A 160 8.32 6.68 6.24
N ARG A 161 9.35 5.93 6.69
CA ARG A 161 9.78 5.92 8.09
C ARG A 161 10.26 7.29 8.56
N GLN A 162 10.94 8.04 7.69
CA GLN A 162 11.45 9.40 7.97
C GLN A 162 10.35 10.48 7.98
N GLY A 163 9.16 10.15 7.48
CA GLY A 163 8.00 11.04 7.45
C GLY A 163 7.36 11.10 6.06
N PHE A 164 6.08 11.49 6.02
CA PHE A 164 5.32 11.70 4.79
C PHE A 164 5.09 13.19 4.49
N PHE A 165 4.83 13.97 5.54
CA PHE A 165 4.53 15.40 5.42
C PHE A 165 5.80 16.25 5.47
N SER A 166 5.74 17.44 4.85
CA SER A 166 6.83 18.43 4.98
C SER A 166 7.00 18.83 6.45
N LYS A 167 8.25 19.01 6.88
CA LYS A 167 8.61 19.46 8.24
C LYS A 167 8.10 20.87 8.58
N ASP A 168 7.61 21.61 7.59
CA ASP A 168 7.03 22.94 7.77
C ASP A 168 5.58 22.90 8.28
N VAL A 169 4.95 21.72 8.32
CA VAL A 169 3.60 21.52 8.88
C VAL A 169 3.72 21.41 10.40
N LYS A 170 3.12 22.35 11.13
CA LYS A 170 3.18 22.47 12.61
C LYS A 170 2.29 21.48 13.38
N LEU A 171 1.72 20.46 12.72
CA LEU A 171 0.72 19.58 13.30
C LEU A 171 1.22 18.14 13.27
N ASP A 172 1.10 17.45 14.40
CA ASP A 172 1.37 16.01 14.45
C ASP A 172 0.26 15.27 13.68
N ASN A 173 0.55 14.89 12.44
CA ASN A 173 -0.38 14.34 11.48
C ASN A 173 -0.06 12.90 11.07
N ARG A 174 0.81 12.24 11.82
CA ARG A 174 1.17 10.84 11.61
C ARG A 174 1.11 10.07 12.92
N LEU A 175 0.39 8.95 12.92
CA LEU A 175 0.53 7.90 13.91
C LEU A 175 1.31 6.75 13.29
N TYR A 176 2.43 6.34 13.89
CA TYR A 176 3.11 5.10 13.51
C TYR A 176 2.99 4.04 14.60
N LEU A 177 2.78 2.79 14.19
CA LEU A 177 2.72 1.62 15.05
C LEU A 177 3.71 0.58 14.52
N LYS A 178 4.73 0.23 15.32
CA LYS A 178 5.70 -0.80 14.97
C LYS A 178 5.27 -2.15 15.53
N LEU A 179 5.06 -3.12 14.66
CA LEU A 179 4.50 -4.42 15.00
C LEU A 179 5.59 -5.51 15.06
N ASP A 180 5.47 -6.45 16.01
CA ASP A 180 6.20 -7.73 15.99
C ASP A 180 5.53 -8.73 15.05
N SER A 181 6.14 -9.91 14.87
CA SER A 181 5.58 -10.97 14.01
C SER A 181 4.22 -11.49 14.47
N ARG A 182 3.82 -11.26 15.73
CA ARG A 182 2.51 -11.62 16.27
C ARG A 182 1.49 -10.49 16.14
N ARG A 183 1.84 -9.40 15.44
CA ARG A 183 1.02 -8.19 15.25
C ARG A 183 0.76 -7.42 16.54
N LEU A 184 1.63 -7.58 17.55
CA LEU A 184 1.59 -6.79 18.78
C LEU A 184 2.39 -5.50 18.58
N VAL A 185 1.88 -4.40 19.12
CA VAL A 185 2.58 -3.11 19.10
C VAL A 185 3.79 -3.17 20.02
N THR A 186 4.97 -2.96 19.45
CA THR A 186 6.26 -2.93 20.16
C THR A 186 6.78 -1.53 20.39
N ASN A 187 6.37 -0.58 19.54
CA ASN A 187 6.65 0.84 19.67
C ASN A 187 5.58 1.64 18.92
N SER A 188 5.33 2.88 19.35
CA SER A 188 4.40 3.78 18.67
C SER A 188 4.74 5.24 18.97
N GLY A 189 4.36 6.13 18.07
CA GLY A 189 4.48 7.57 18.28
C GLY A 189 3.53 8.36 17.41
N ILE A 190 3.28 9.61 17.82
CA ILE A 190 2.55 10.61 17.06
C ILE A 190 3.57 11.70 16.71
N GLU A 191 3.67 12.03 15.43
CA GLU A 191 4.64 12.95 14.81
C GLU A 191 3.96 13.85 13.78
#